data_AF-A0A968HRJ3-F1
#
_entry.id   AF-A0A968HRJ3-F1
#
_cell.length_a   1.000
_cell.length_b   1.000
_cell.length_c   1.000
_cell.angle_alpha   90.00
_cell.angle_beta   90.00
_cell.angle_gamma   90.00
#
_symmetry.space_group_name_H-M   'P 1'
#
loop_
_entity.id
_entity.type
_entity.pdbx_description
1 polymer ?
#
loop_
_entity_poly.entity_id
_entity_poly.type
_entity_poly.pdbx_seq_one_letter_code
_entity_poly.pdbx_strand_id
1 'polypeptide(L)'
;MGRRFFTPNQDGIEDRVSLNVFLAKAADLQVYLEDAVGVRTYLARREGAREPGEAGNHEYDYDGGVDQGFRPPTAGEYQVFAVAQDAEGQRVRAADTLVIEDSGLPQVEIIPQSTGGTVCFERAPYDDAYFTDAETEGQTIPQPQDVCSELTTLTLPVGDLLIFRLTVRNYGETPIRTAGPFPGTVYDFGQQNSSLGYLEESGVWRVGIECETATTSYPWRWAVAPRAALTEVYNAELDATLYYLEPGARGEVWGSHPHDQFGGGAQPTTLLGGPYP
;
A
#
# COMPACT_ATOMS: atom_id res chain seq x y z
N MET A 1 4.05 17.38 -26.43
CA MET A 1 3.55 17.47 -25.05
C MET A 1 2.85 16.17 -24.77
N GLY A 2 3.41 15.37 -23.86
CA GLY A 2 2.90 14.04 -23.54
C GLY A 2 1.92 14.16 -22.39
N ARG A 3 0.76 13.51 -22.54
CA ARG A 3 -0.22 13.33 -21.46
C ARG A 3 0.51 12.68 -20.27
N ARG A 4 0.41 13.26 -19.09
CA ARG A 4 0.95 12.66 -17.86
C ARG A 4 -0.20 12.05 -17.08
N PHE A 5 -0.05 10.78 -16.73
CA PHE A 5 -0.94 10.07 -15.82
C PHE A 5 -0.50 10.31 -14.38
N PHE A 6 -1.46 10.29 -13.48
CA PHE A 6 -1.28 10.56 -12.06
C PHE A 6 -2.40 9.85 -11.30
N THR A 7 -2.03 8.95 -10.40
CA THR A 7 -2.97 8.08 -9.67
C THR A 7 -2.78 8.27 -8.17
N PRO A 8 -3.29 9.34 -7.55
CA PRO A 8 -3.06 9.63 -6.13
C PRO A 8 -3.95 8.72 -5.26
N ASN A 9 -3.55 7.45 -5.13
CA ASN A 9 -4.30 6.41 -4.43
C ASN A 9 -3.47 5.65 -3.39
N GLN A 10 -2.24 6.10 -3.15
CA GLN A 10 -1.26 5.52 -2.22
C GLN A 10 -0.93 4.06 -2.54
N ASP A 11 -1.04 3.66 -3.80
CA ASP A 11 -0.70 2.30 -4.20
C ASP A 11 0.79 2.15 -4.54
N GLY A 12 1.57 3.23 -4.54
CA GLY A 12 3.01 3.29 -4.79
C GLY A 12 3.39 3.44 -6.27
N ILE A 13 2.43 3.63 -7.17
CA ILE A 13 2.61 3.81 -8.62
C ILE A 13 1.98 5.12 -9.04
N GLU A 14 2.73 5.96 -9.75
CA GLU A 14 2.25 7.24 -10.29
C GLU A 14 1.50 8.14 -9.29
N ASP A 15 1.71 7.92 -7.98
CA ASP A 15 1.12 8.65 -6.85
C ASP A 15 1.61 10.10 -6.72
N ARG A 16 2.62 10.48 -7.52
CA ARG A 16 3.25 11.80 -7.49
C ARG A 16 3.52 12.30 -8.90
N VAL A 17 3.36 13.60 -9.10
CA VAL A 17 3.74 14.28 -10.33
C VAL A 17 4.71 15.43 -10.02
N SER A 18 5.84 15.42 -10.73
CA SER A 18 6.83 16.50 -10.63
C SER A 18 6.71 17.47 -11.80
N LEU A 19 6.61 18.76 -11.50
CA LEU A 19 6.58 19.85 -12.47
C LEU A 19 7.82 20.73 -12.32
N ASN A 20 8.42 21.09 -13.45
CA ASN A 20 9.56 21.99 -13.51
C ASN A 20 9.20 23.22 -14.31
N VAL A 21 9.31 24.39 -13.68
CA VAL A 21 9.02 25.69 -14.30
C VAL A 21 10.28 26.54 -14.27
N PHE A 22 10.74 26.96 -15.45
CA PHE A 22 11.91 27.83 -15.57
C PHE A 22 11.48 29.29 -15.76
N LEU A 23 11.93 30.17 -14.87
CA LEU A 23 11.78 31.62 -14.98
C LEU A 23 13.03 32.25 -15.61
N ALA A 24 12.86 32.96 -16.73
CA ALA A 24 13.97 33.65 -17.39
C ALA A 24 14.45 34.90 -16.62
N LYS A 25 13.59 35.51 -15.81
CA LYS A 25 13.88 36.61 -14.89
C LYS A 25 12.98 36.48 -13.66
N ALA A 26 13.27 37.25 -12.61
CA ALA A 26 12.48 37.22 -11.38
C ALA A 26 11.02 37.63 -11.63
N ALA A 27 10.06 36.88 -11.07
CA ALA A 27 8.62 37.08 -11.24
C ALA A 27 7.84 36.40 -10.11
N ASP A 28 6.66 36.93 -9.77
CA ASP A 28 5.67 36.22 -8.96
C ASP A 28 5.17 35.00 -9.75
N LEU A 29 5.40 33.80 -9.23
CA LEU A 29 5.07 32.55 -9.90
C LEU A 29 4.00 31.78 -9.13
N GLN A 30 2.89 31.52 -9.80
CA GLN A 30 1.79 30.70 -9.31
C GLN A 30 1.60 29.51 -10.22
N VAL A 31 1.58 28.31 -9.64
CA VAL A 31 1.32 27.06 -10.35
C VAL A 31 0.08 26.42 -9.73
N TYR A 32 -0.89 26.04 -10.56
CA TYR A 32 -2.14 25.44 -10.10
C TYR A 32 -2.74 24.49 -11.13
N LEU A 33 -3.53 23.53 -10.63
CA LEU A 33 -4.46 22.72 -11.42
C LEU A 33 -5.78 23.47 -11.53
N GLU A 34 -6.44 23.38 -12.69
CA GLU A 34 -7.78 23.89 -12.94
C GLU A 34 -8.63 22.77 -13.55
N ASP A 35 -9.79 22.50 -12.96
CA ASP A 35 -10.74 21.51 -13.46
C ASP A 35 -11.68 22.08 -14.54
N ALA A 36 -12.57 21.24 -15.09
CA ALA A 36 -13.52 21.65 -16.12
C ALA A 36 -14.55 22.71 -15.66
N VAL A 37 -14.75 22.88 -14.35
CA VAL A 37 -15.66 23.89 -13.77
C VAL A 37 -14.91 25.16 -13.30
N GLY A 38 -13.58 25.21 -13.47
CA GLY A 38 -12.74 26.36 -13.16
C GLY A 38 -12.27 26.43 -11.71
N VAL A 39 -12.42 25.37 -10.92
CA VAL A 39 -11.88 25.30 -9.56
C VAL A 39 -10.37 25.14 -9.62
N ARG A 40 -9.65 25.95 -8.83
CA ARG A 40 -8.19 26.00 -8.82
C ARG A 40 -7.60 25.38 -7.56
N THR A 41 -6.66 24.46 -7.76
CA THR A 41 -5.85 23.85 -6.69
C THR A 41 -4.41 24.29 -6.86
N TYR A 42 -3.91 25.12 -5.94
CA TYR A 42 -2.55 25.64 -6.02
C TYR A 42 -1.52 24.60 -5.58
N LEU A 43 -0.44 24.51 -6.34
CA LEU A 43 0.65 23.56 -6.13
C LEU A 43 1.71 24.20 -5.25
N ALA A 44 2.10 23.50 -4.19
CA ALA A 44 3.19 23.92 -3.33
C ALA A 44 4.53 23.68 -4.04
N ARG A 45 5.41 24.69 -3.99
CA ARG A 45 6.76 24.55 -4.52
C ARG A 45 7.58 23.69 -3.56
N ARG A 46 8.43 22.82 -4.10
CA ARG A 46 9.45 22.12 -3.33
C ARG A 46 10.46 23.13 -2.78
N GLU A 47 10.76 23.03 -1.48
CA GLU A 47 11.84 23.81 -0.87
C GLU A 47 13.17 23.47 -1.55
N GLY A 48 13.97 24.50 -1.80
CA GLY A 48 15.26 24.35 -2.47
C GLY A 48 16.10 25.60 -2.31
N ALA A 49 17.29 25.58 -2.91
CA ALA A 49 18.28 26.66 -2.74
C ALA A 49 17.87 28.03 -3.31
N ARG A 50 16.75 28.12 -4.05
CA ARG A 50 16.26 29.36 -4.66
C ARG A 50 15.09 29.93 -3.92
N GLU A 51 15.03 31.24 -3.82
CA GLU A 51 13.89 31.94 -3.24
C GLU A 51 12.66 31.83 -4.16
N PRO A 52 11.42 31.94 -3.62
CA PRO A 52 10.22 32.07 -4.43
C PRO A 52 10.34 33.19 -5.47
N GLY A 53 10.09 32.87 -6.74
CA GLY A 53 10.10 33.83 -7.84
C GLY A 53 11.47 34.30 -8.33
N GLU A 54 12.58 33.76 -7.80
CA GLU A 54 13.92 34.00 -8.34
C GLU A 54 14.05 33.49 -9.78
N ALA A 55 14.90 34.09 -10.63
CA ALA A 55 15.17 33.51 -11.94
C ALA A 55 15.78 32.09 -11.81
N GLY A 56 15.42 31.19 -12.72
CA GLY A 56 15.89 29.80 -12.75
C GLY A 56 14.76 28.78 -12.62
N ASN A 57 15.14 27.53 -12.27
CA ASN A 57 14.19 26.43 -12.15
C ASN A 57 13.46 26.44 -10.80
N HIS A 58 12.16 26.18 -10.85
CA HIS A 58 11.29 25.92 -9.71
C HIS A 58 10.63 24.55 -9.88
N GLU A 59 10.80 23.70 -8.89
CA GLU A 59 10.27 22.35 -8.86
C GLU A 59 9.04 22.29 -7.96
N TYR A 60 8.03 21.55 -8.41
CA TYR A 60 6.80 21.27 -7.68
C TYR A 60 6.66 19.75 -7.63
N ASP A 61 6.43 19.22 -6.44
CA ASP A 61 6.14 17.79 -6.23
C ASP A 61 4.74 17.71 -5.64
N TYR A 62 3.84 17.02 -6.33
CA TYR A 62 2.43 16.98 -5.98
C TYR A 62 1.92 15.55 -5.90
N ASP A 63 1.30 15.25 -4.78
CA ASP A 63 0.80 13.95 -4.34
C ASP A 63 -0.73 13.94 -4.18
N GLY A 64 -1.41 14.99 -4.66
CA GLY A 64 -2.85 15.14 -4.46
C GLY A 64 -3.20 15.78 -3.10
N GLY A 65 -2.22 16.16 -2.28
CA GLY A 65 -2.41 16.61 -0.90
C GLY A 65 -2.55 15.45 0.11
N VAL A 66 -2.29 14.22 -0.35
CA VAL A 66 -2.51 12.99 0.40
C VAL A 66 -1.58 12.87 1.62
N ASP A 67 -0.29 13.21 1.49
CA ASP A 67 0.70 13.27 2.58
C ASP A 67 0.29 14.25 3.68
N GLN A 68 -0.44 15.29 3.31
CA GLN A 68 -0.97 16.30 4.22
C GLN A 68 -2.33 15.91 4.82
N GLY A 69 -2.82 14.69 4.53
CA GLY A 69 -4.09 14.15 4.99
C GLY A 69 -5.31 14.72 4.28
N PHE A 70 -5.13 15.41 3.15
CA PHE A 70 -6.25 15.84 2.31
C PHE A 70 -6.74 14.71 1.43
N ARG A 71 -8.02 14.77 1.05
CA ARG A 71 -8.55 13.92 -0.02
C ARG A 71 -8.01 14.41 -1.35
N PRO A 72 -7.48 13.52 -2.21
CA PRO A 72 -6.99 13.90 -3.51
C PRO A 72 -8.12 14.38 -4.44
N PRO A 73 -7.79 15.16 -5.50
CA PRO A 73 -8.77 15.57 -6.50
C PRO A 73 -9.40 14.37 -7.20
N THR A 74 -10.68 14.45 -7.57
CA THR A 74 -11.36 13.36 -8.28
C THR A 74 -10.70 13.01 -9.61
N ALA A 75 -10.89 11.77 -10.08
CA ALA A 75 -10.42 11.37 -11.40
C ALA A 75 -11.03 12.27 -12.51
N GLY A 76 -10.21 12.62 -13.51
CA GLY A 76 -10.59 13.52 -14.60
C GLY A 76 -9.41 14.19 -15.28
N GLU A 77 -9.70 14.98 -16.31
CA GLU A 77 -8.70 15.80 -16.98
C GLU A 77 -8.62 17.19 -16.33
N TYR A 78 -7.39 17.61 -16.04
CA TYR A 78 -7.07 18.90 -15.41
C TYR A 78 -6.09 19.66 -16.29
N GLN A 79 -6.27 20.98 -16.34
CA GLN A 79 -5.28 21.88 -16.94
C GLN A 79 -4.32 22.36 -15.86
N VAL A 80 -3.04 22.14 -16.10
CA VAL A 80 -1.97 22.70 -15.27
C VAL A 80 -1.61 24.07 -15.83
N PHE A 81 -1.62 25.09 -14.99
CA PHE A 81 -1.16 26.42 -15.35
C PHE A 81 0.05 26.83 -14.52
N ALA A 82 1.04 27.42 -15.19
CA ALA A 82 2.08 28.22 -14.56
C ALA A 82 1.92 29.66 -15.03
N VAL A 83 1.62 30.56 -14.10
CA VAL A 83 1.43 31.99 -14.34
C VAL A 83 2.57 32.75 -13.69
N ALA A 84 3.36 33.44 -14.49
CA ALA A 84 4.42 34.31 -14.00
C ALA A 84 4.07 35.78 -14.28
N GLN A 85 4.25 36.64 -13.27
CA GLN A 85 4.07 38.08 -13.37
C GLN A 85 5.31 38.82 -12.91
N ASP A 86 5.89 39.65 -13.76
CA ASP A 86 7.04 40.47 -13.36
C ASP A 86 6.63 41.73 -12.57
N ALA A 87 7.63 42.48 -12.09
CA ALA A 87 7.42 43.72 -11.36
C ALA A 87 6.81 44.84 -12.23
N GLU A 88 6.94 44.74 -13.56
CA GLU A 88 6.34 45.65 -14.53
C GLU A 88 4.86 45.31 -14.84
N GLY A 89 4.34 44.22 -14.29
CA GLY A 89 2.97 43.75 -14.48
C GLY A 89 2.75 42.94 -15.76
N GLN A 90 3.80 42.59 -16.50
CA GLN A 90 3.69 41.68 -17.64
C GLN A 90 3.40 40.27 -17.13
N ARG A 91 2.39 39.62 -17.72
CA ARG A 91 1.97 38.27 -17.34
C ARG A 91 2.18 37.30 -18.49
N VAL A 92 2.79 36.17 -18.18
CA VAL A 92 2.91 35.04 -19.09
C VAL A 92 2.25 33.82 -18.48
N ARG A 93 1.63 32.99 -19.32
CA ARG A 93 0.96 31.75 -18.91
C ARG A 93 1.46 30.60 -19.76
N ALA A 94 1.98 29.56 -19.12
CA ALA A 94 2.17 28.26 -19.71
C ALA A 94 1.02 27.33 -19.26
N ALA A 95 0.67 26.38 -20.12
CA ALA A 95 -0.37 25.39 -19.85
C ALA A 95 0.07 24.01 -20.31
N ASP A 96 -0.33 22.98 -19.57
CA ASP A 96 -0.20 21.58 -19.94
C ASP A 96 -1.41 20.79 -19.41
N THR A 97 -1.54 19.52 -19.79
CA THR A 97 -2.66 18.65 -19.38
C THR A 97 -2.19 17.55 -18.44
N LEU A 98 -2.89 17.39 -17.32
CA LEU A 98 -2.72 16.31 -16.34
C LEU A 98 -3.98 15.46 -16.31
N VAL A 99 -3.84 14.13 -16.39
CA VAL A 99 -4.98 13.22 -16.24
C VAL A 99 -4.85 12.50 -14.91
N ILE A 100 -5.88 12.61 -14.11
CA ILE A 100 -5.99 11.95 -12.81
C ILE A 100 -6.85 10.71 -12.98
N GLU A 101 -6.32 9.55 -12.61
CA GLU A 101 -7.00 8.26 -12.62
C GLU A 101 -6.97 7.65 -11.21
N ASP A 102 -7.87 6.71 -10.93
CA ASP A 102 -7.93 5.91 -9.69
C ASP A 102 -7.77 6.65 -8.35
N SER A 103 -8.05 7.95 -8.32
CA SER A 103 -7.84 8.83 -7.17
C SER A 103 -8.71 8.48 -5.96
N GLY A 104 -8.12 8.54 -4.77
CA GLY A 104 -8.83 8.43 -3.49
C GLY A 104 -7.91 7.95 -2.37
N LEU A 105 -8.47 7.74 -1.19
CA LEU A 105 -7.72 7.19 -0.06
C LEU A 105 -8.09 5.72 0.13
N PRO A 106 -7.11 4.80 0.22
CA PRO A 106 -7.37 3.40 0.48
C PRO A 106 -7.98 3.22 1.88
N GLN A 107 -9.04 2.43 1.99
CA GLN A 107 -9.73 2.19 3.26
C GLN A 107 -10.02 0.71 3.45
N VAL A 108 -9.40 0.15 4.49
CA VAL A 108 -9.37 -1.30 4.70
C VAL A 108 -9.55 -1.62 6.18
N GLU A 109 -10.30 -2.67 6.47
CA GLU A 109 -10.53 -3.16 7.83
C GLU A 109 -10.39 -4.68 7.91
N ILE A 110 -10.01 -5.19 9.10
CA ILE A 110 -10.18 -6.60 9.44
C ILE A 110 -11.58 -6.74 10.03
N ILE A 111 -12.43 -7.54 9.39
CA ILE A 111 -13.82 -7.73 9.83
C ILE A 111 -13.95 -8.95 10.75
N PRO A 112 -14.83 -8.89 11.76
CA PRO A 112 -15.13 -10.05 12.59
C PRO A 112 -15.80 -11.15 11.77
N GLN A 113 -15.55 -12.40 12.19
CA GLN A 113 -16.15 -13.58 11.58
C GLN A 113 -17.63 -13.69 11.99
N SER A 114 -18.44 -14.35 11.18
CA SER A 114 -19.87 -14.55 11.44
C SER A 114 -20.15 -15.37 12.71
N THR A 115 -19.16 -16.08 13.25
CA THR A 115 -19.23 -16.82 14.51
C THR A 115 -17.83 -16.92 15.13
N GLY A 116 -17.69 -16.60 16.42
CA GLY A 116 -16.40 -16.65 17.15
C GLY A 116 -15.61 -15.34 17.10
N GLY A 117 -14.29 -15.43 17.32
CA GLY A 117 -13.39 -14.28 17.37
C GLY A 117 -13.08 -13.68 16.00
N THR A 118 -12.50 -12.47 15.99
CA THR A 118 -12.09 -11.76 14.77
C THR A 118 -11.04 -12.52 13.95
N VAL A 119 -10.19 -13.29 14.63
CA VAL A 119 -9.16 -14.14 14.04
C VAL A 119 -9.36 -15.58 14.52
N CYS A 120 -9.30 -16.52 13.59
CA CYS A 120 -9.42 -17.94 13.85
C CYS A 120 -8.03 -18.55 13.98
N PHE A 121 -7.82 -19.42 14.96
CA PHE A 121 -6.55 -20.13 15.12
C PHE A 121 -6.75 -21.64 15.11
N GLU A 122 -5.84 -22.33 14.45
CA GLU A 122 -5.74 -23.80 14.37
C GLU A 122 -4.28 -24.20 14.56
N ARG A 123 -4.03 -25.48 14.86
CA ARG A 123 -2.68 -26.06 14.82
C ARG A 123 -2.57 -27.21 13.84
N ALA A 124 -1.38 -27.38 13.28
CA ALA A 124 -1.00 -28.59 12.56
C ALA A 124 0.46 -28.97 12.86
N PRO A 125 0.84 -30.26 12.72
CA PRO A 125 2.25 -30.62 12.69
C PRO A 125 2.97 -29.91 11.53
N TYR A 126 4.22 -29.51 11.74
CA TYR A 126 5.07 -29.03 10.66
C TYR A 126 5.40 -30.14 9.67
N ASP A 127 5.48 -29.79 8.38
CA ASP A 127 5.92 -30.63 7.28
C ASP A 127 6.93 -29.86 6.44
N ASP A 128 8.06 -30.47 6.10
CA ASP A 128 9.12 -29.86 5.28
C ASP A 128 8.59 -29.45 3.89
N ALA A 129 7.49 -30.05 3.43
CA ALA A 129 6.82 -29.66 2.19
C ALA A 129 6.32 -28.21 2.19
N TYR A 130 6.10 -27.59 3.36
CA TYR A 130 5.67 -26.20 3.48
C TYR A 130 6.81 -25.19 3.44
N PHE A 131 8.07 -25.65 3.58
CA PHE A 131 9.23 -24.77 3.63
C PHE A 131 9.33 -23.91 2.36
N THR A 132 9.37 -22.60 2.54
CA THR A 132 9.49 -21.61 1.47
C THR A 132 10.67 -20.68 1.75
N ASP A 133 11.47 -20.39 0.75
CA ASP A 133 12.53 -19.38 0.79
C ASP A 133 12.54 -18.54 -0.51
N ALA A 134 13.56 -17.72 -0.70
CA ALA A 134 13.68 -16.86 -1.88
C ALA A 134 13.87 -17.62 -3.20
N GLU A 135 14.29 -18.88 -3.17
CA GLU A 135 14.58 -19.69 -4.36
C GLU A 135 13.57 -20.83 -4.57
N THR A 136 12.89 -21.26 -3.50
CA THR A 136 11.99 -22.43 -3.49
C THR A 136 10.65 -22.07 -2.87
N GLU A 137 9.57 -22.19 -3.63
CA GLU A 137 8.20 -22.07 -3.12
C GLU A 137 7.71 -23.42 -2.57
N GLY A 138 7.40 -23.44 -1.27
CA GLY A 138 6.80 -24.60 -0.60
C GLY A 138 5.32 -24.75 -0.92
N GLN A 139 4.74 -25.87 -0.47
CA GLN A 139 3.30 -26.05 -0.52
C GLN A 139 2.59 -25.04 0.38
N THR A 140 1.38 -24.63 -0.01
CA THR A 140 0.55 -23.80 0.85
C THR A 140 -0.16 -24.65 1.89
N ILE A 141 -0.23 -24.16 3.13
CA ILE A 141 -1.08 -24.76 4.15
C ILE A 141 -2.57 -24.56 3.76
N PRO A 142 -3.44 -25.58 3.91
CA PRO A 142 -4.86 -25.41 3.62
C PRO A 142 -5.48 -24.36 4.54
N GLN A 143 -6.48 -23.65 4.01
CA GLN A 143 -7.26 -22.72 4.79
C GLN A 143 -8.02 -23.47 5.91
N PRO A 144 -7.95 -23.00 7.17
CA PRO A 144 -8.74 -23.55 8.26
C PRO A 144 -10.23 -23.58 7.91
N GLN A 145 -10.91 -24.72 8.09
CA GLN A 145 -12.34 -24.89 7.77
C GLN A 145 -13.25 -24.84 9.00
N ASP A 146 -12.69 -25.05 10.20
CA ASP A 146 -13.45 -25.16 11.45
C ASP A 146 -13.81 -23.80 12.10
N VAL A 147 -14.65 -23.85 13.15
CA VAL A 147 -15.15 -22.68 13.88
C VAL A 147 -14.02 -22.02 14.66
N CYS A 148 -13.89 -20.70 14.49
CA CYS A 148 -12.89 -19.85 15.12
C CYS A 148 -12.94 -19.98 16.65
N SER A 149 -11.90 -20.59 17.24
CA SER A 149 -11.77 -20.64 18.70
C SER A 149 -11.30 -19.28 19.22
N GLU A 150 -12.06 -18.68 20.15
CA GLU A 150 -11.58 -17.59 21.00
C GLU A 150 -10.31 -18.08 21.74
N LEU A 151 -9.22 -17.32 21.69
CA LEU A 151 -7.82 -17.67 21.93
C LEU A 151 -7.45 -18.17 23.37
N THR A 152 -8.37 -18.78 24.11
CA THR A 152 -8.15 -19.16 25.51
C THR A 152 -7.77 -20.62 25.75
N THR A 153 -7.82 -21.52 24.75
CA THR A 153 -7.55 -22.97 24.97
C THR A 153 -6.72 -23.69 23.91
N LEU A 154 -6.08 -22.99 22.96
CA LEU A 154 -5.19 -23.66 22.01
C LEU A 154 -3.85 -24.00 22.70
N THR A 155 -3.67 -25.27 23.08
CA THR A 155 -2.36 -25.78 23.52
C THR A 155 -1.56 -26.15 22.27
N LEU A 156 -0.43 -25.47 22.07
CA LEU A 156 0.41 -25.66 20.90
C LEU A 156 1.72 -26.35 21.30
N PRO A 157 1.94 -27.62 20.90
CA PRO A 157 3.24 -28.27 21.07
C PRO A 157 4.36 -27.46 20.40
N VAL A 158 5.55 -27.51 20.98
CA VAL A 158 6.74 -26.92 20.36
C VAL A 158 6.99 -27.59 19.00
N GLY A 159 7.19 -26.78 17.97
CA GLY A 159 7.38 -27.25 16.59
C GLY A 159 6.10 -27.51 15.79
N ASP A 160 4.92 -27.46 16.42
CA ASP A 160 3.66 -27.37 15.67
C ASP A 160 3.51 -25.96 15.07
N LEU A 161 2.78 -25.91 13.97
CA LEU A 161 2.40 -24.71 13.25
C LEU A 161 1.19 -24.03 13.91
N LEU A 162 1.29 -22.73 14.16
CA LEU A 162 0.15 -21.88 14.51
C LEU A 162 -0.45 -21.29 13.23
N ILE A 163 -1.60 -21.81 12.84
CA ILE A 163 -2.33 -21.36 11.65
C ILE A 163 -3.32 -20.29 12.08
N PHE A 164 -3.33 -19.16 11.40
CA PHE A 164 -4.36 -18.14 11.59
C PHE A 164 -5.24 -18.03 10.35
N ARG A 165 -6.45 -17.50 10.53
CA ARG A 165 -7.33 -17.05 9.45
C ARG A 165 -8.09 -15.80 9.87
N LEU A 166 -8.18 -14.82 8.99
CA LEU A 166 -9.01 -13.62 9.15
C LEU A 166 -9.55 -13.14 7.81
N THR A 167 -10.45 -12.16 7.84
CA THR A 167 -11.03 -11.56 6.63
C THR A 167 -10.72 -10.07 6.59
N VAL A 168 -10.12 -9.65 5.49
CA VAL A 168 -9.87 -8.24 5.15
C VAL A 168 -11.00 -7.76 4.25
N ARG A 169 -11.44 -6.53 4.44
CA ARG A 169 -12.42 -5.87 3.57
C ARG A 169 -11.87 -4.52 3.11
N ASN A 170 -11.86 -4.32 1.79
CA ASN A 170 -11.74 -2.99 1.23
C ASN A 170 -13.13 -2.34 1.26
N TYR A 171 -13.32 -1.32 2.10
CA TYR A 171 -14.58 -0.58 2.18
C TYR A 171 -14.49 0.82 1.58
N GLY A 172 -13.32 1.17 1.03
CA GLY A 172 -13.07 2.42 0.33
C GLY A 172 -13.58 2.44 -1.09
N GLU A 173 -13.20 3.51 -1.80
CA GLU A 173 -13.57 3.76 -3.20
C GLU A 173 -12.41 3.44 -4.16
N THR A 174 -11.19 3.21 -3.64
CA THR A 174 -10.00 2.87 -4.43
C THR A 174 -9.59 1.41 -4.26
N PRO A 175 -9.10 0.75 -5.32
CA PRO A 175 -8.44 -0.55 -5.19
C PRO A 175 -7.22 -0.45 -4.26
N ILE A 176 -6.91 -1.53 -3.55
CA ILE A 176 -5.68 -1.58 -2.72
C ILE A 176 -4.68 -2.56 -3.32
N ARG A 177 -3.44 -2.12 -3.51
CA ARG A 177 -2.36 -2.97 -4.00
C ARG A 177 -1.88 -3.89 -2.89
N THR A 178 -1.67 -5.15 -3.23
CA THR A 178 -1.09 -6.15 -2.32
C THR A 178 -0.03 -6.97 -3.05
N ALA A 179 0.89 -7.56 -2.31
CA ALA A 179 1.92 -8.41 -2.84
C ALA A 179 2.26 -9.50 -1.83
N GLY A 180 2.89 -10.56 -2.34
CA GLY A 180 3.12 -11.75 -1.55
C GLY A 180 4.11 -11.58 -0.38
N PRO A 181 4.33 -12.67 0.37
CA PRO A 181 3.76 -14.00 0.14
C PRO A 181 2.24 -14.04 0.23
N PHE A 182 1.63 -14.87 -0.60
CA PHE A 182 0.17 -14.97 -0.65
C PHE A 182 -0.36 -15.87 0.49
N PRO A 183 -1.65 -15.73 0.85
CA PRO A 183 -2.27 -16.59 1.85
C PRO A 183 -1.99 -18.08 1.63
N GLY A 184 -1.74 -18.77 2.73
CA GLY A 184 -1.30 -20.17 2.75
C GLY A 184 0.21 -20.36 2.87
N THR A 185 1.02 -19.31 2.71
CA THR A 185 2.46 -19.40 2.93
C THR A 185 2.78 -19.66 4.40
N VAL A 186 3.71 -20.58 4.66
CA VAL A 186 4.23 -20.89 5.99
C VAL A 186 5.61 -20.24 6.14
N TYR A 187 5.76 -19.40 7.16
CA TYR A 187 7.05 -18.85 7.56
C TYR A 187 7.73 -19.77 8.56
N ASP A 188 9.06 -19.78 8.56
CA ASP A 188 9.85 -20.22 9.72
C ASP A 188 10.09 -19.04 10.69
N PHE A 189 10.40 -19.33 11.96
CA PHE A 189 10.50 -18.34 13.03
C PHE A 189 11.55 -17.25 12.74
N GLY A 190 12.69 -17.64 12.15
CA GLY A 190 13.76 -16.71 11.79
C GLY A 190 13.55 -15.99 10.46
N GLN A 191 12.49 -16.30 9.71
CA GLN A 191 12.23 -15.70 8.42
C GLN A 191 11.41 -14.43 8.54
N GLN A 192 11.63 -13.56 7.56
CA GLN A 192 10.85 -12.36 7.30
C GLN A 192 10.47 -12.32 5.82
N ASN A 193 9.63 -11.36 5.42
CA ASN A 193 9.17 -11.20 4.05
C ASN A 193 10.28 -11.33 2.99
N SER A 194 11.40 -10.64 3.20
CA SER A 194 12.52 -10.64 2.25
C SER A 194 13.31 -11.96 2.22
N SER A 195 13.25 -12.77 3.28
CA SER A 195 13.81 -14.13 3.26
C SER A 195 13.09 -15.04 2.26
N LEU A 196 11.84 -14.72 1.92
CA LEU A 196 11.03 -15.44 0.93
C LEU A 196 11.09 -14.78 -0.46
N GLY A 197 12.01 -13.82 -0.67
CA GLY A 197 12.16 -13.12 -1.94
C GLY A 197 11.20 -11.94 -2.15
N TYR A 198 10.34 -11.63 -1.17
CA TYR A 198 9.42 -10.50 -1.24
C TYR A 198 10.02 -9.26 -0.57
N LEU A 199 10.41 -8.29 -1.39
CA LEU A 199 10.99 -7.03 -0.91
C LEU A 199 9.92 -6.07 -0.38
N GLU A 200 10.36 -5.08 0.37
CA GLU A 200 9.50 -3.97 0.74
C GLU A 200 9.19 -3.14 -0.50
N GLU A 201 7.91 -2.80 -0.64
CA GLU A 201 7.39 -2.07 -1.78
C GLU A 201 6.46 -0.99 -1.24
N SER A 202 6.64 0.24 -1.73
CA SER A 202 5.75 1.34 -1.39
C SER A 202 4.33 1.06 -1.88
N GLY A 203 3.35 1.46 -1.08
CA GLY A 203 1.91 1.33 -1.39
C GLY A 203 1.30 -0.07 -1.22
N VAL A 204 2.08 -1.08 -0.84
CA VAL A 204 1.60 -2.46 -0.71
C VAL A 204 1.01 -2.73 0.68
N TRP A 205 -0.27 -3.08 0.70
CA TRP A 205 -0.98 -3.52 1.89
C TRP A 205 -0.71 -5.00 2.20
N ARG A 206 -0.47 -5.29 3.47
CA ARG A 206 -0.28 -6.66 3.99
C ARG A 206 -0.92 -6.83 5.36
N VAL A 207 -1.27 -8.06 5.67
CA VAL A 207 -1.66 -8.48 7.02
C VAL A 207 -0.42 -9.00 7.72
N GLY A 208 -0.09 -8.41 8.86
CA GLY A 208 1.03 -8.80 9.69
C GLY A 208 0.60 -9.56 10.94
N ILE A 209 1.39 -10.54 11.35
CA ILE A 209 1.31 -11.15 12.69
C ILE A 209 2.63 -10.97 13.42
N GLU A 210 2.53 -10.66 14.70
CA GLU A 210 3.66 -10.66 15.63
C GLU A 210 3.29 -11.40 16.92
N CYS A 211 4.32 -11.95 17.56
CA CYS A 211 4.25 -12.51 18.90
C CYS A 211 4.99 -11.59 19.87
N GLU A 212 4.66 -11.64 21.17
CA GLU A 212 5.31 -10.81 22.20
C GLU A 212 6.84 -10.95 22.23
N THR A 213 7.36 -12.11 21.82
CA THR A 213 8.78 -12.44 21.77
C THR A 213 9.46 -12.05 20.44
N ALA A 214 8.71 -11.51 19.48
CA ALA A 214 9.26 -11.09 18.19
C ALA A 214 10.24 -9.92 18.39
N THR A 215 11.39 -10.00 17.72
CA THR A 215 12.43 -8.96 17.78
C THR A 215 12.18 -7.79 16.82
N THR A 216 11.22 -7.94 15.92
CA THR A 216 10.83 -6.98 14.88
C THR A 216 9.31 -6.90 14.86
N SER A 217 8.75 -5.73 14.57
CA SER A 217 7.30 -5.56 14.44
C SER A 217 6.77 -6.27 13.19
N TYR A 218 5.74 -7.10 13.38
CA TYR A 218 5.05 -7.87 12.32
C TYR A 218 5.99 -8.57 11.33
N PRO A 219 6.87 -9.48 11.77
CA PRO A 219 7.90 -10.07 10.90
C PRO A 219 7.29 -10.94 9.78
N TRP A 220 6.15 -11.57 10.06
CA TRP A 220 5.42 -12.41 9.13
C TRP A 220 4.26 -11.64 8.52
N ARG A 221 4.23 -11.54 7.18
CA ARG A 221 3.28 -10.69 6.45
C ARG A 221 2.70 -11.43 5.25
N TRP A 222 1.40 -11.33 5.05
CA TRP A 222 0.74 -11.96 3.91
C TRP A 222 -0.01 -10.92 3.07
N ALA A 223 -0.15 -11.21 1.78
CA ALA A 223 -1.05 -10.47 0.91
C ALA A 223 -2.48 -10.49 1.49
N VAL A 224 -3.25 -9.43 1.22
CA VAL A 224 -4.58 -9.23 1.82
C VAL A 224 -5.67 -10.17 1.28
N ALA A 225 -5.37 -10.97 0.26
CA ALA A 225 -6.25 -12.00 -0.29
C ALA A 225 -5.44 -13.04 -1.10
N PRO A 226 -5.99 -14.24 -1.37
CA PRO A 226 -5.40 -15.17 -2.33
C PRO A 226 -5.48 -14.59 -3.75
N ARG A 227 -4.54 -14.97 -4.63
CA ARG A 227 -4.50 -14.49 -6.04
C ARG A 227 -5.84 -14.62 -6.76
N ALA A 228 -6.56 -15.71 -6.53
CA ALA A 228 -7.86 -15.97 -7.14
C ALA A 228 -8.97 -14.96 -6.76
N ALA A 229 -8.78 -14.17 -5.70
CA ALA A 229 -9.68 -13.13 -5.24
C ALA A 229 -9.18 -11.71 -5.58
N LEU A 230 -8.08 -11.59 -6.32
CA LEU A 230 -7.44 -10.32 -6.68
C LEU A 230 -7.59 -10.05 -8.19
N THR A 231 -7.65 -8.78 -8.55
CA THR A 231 -7.51 -8.33 -9.93
C THR A 231 -6.01 -8.28 -10.26
N GLU A 232 -5.62 -8.96 -11.33
CA GLU A 232 -4.25 -8.93 -11.84
C GLU A 232 -4.11 -7.84 -12.93
N VAL A 233 -3.16 -6.93 -12.75
CA VAL A 233 -2.88 -5.85 -13.70
C VAL A 233 -1.40 -5.88 -14.07
N TYR A 234 -1.07 -6.05 -15.34
CA TYR A 234 0.31 -5.95 -15.81
C TYR A 234 0.71 -4.49 -16.00
N ASN A 235 1.75 -4.06 -15.29
CA ASN A 235 2.34 -2.73 -15.42
C ASN A 235 3.61 -2.82 -16.29
N ALA A 236 3.58 -2.16 -17.45
CA ALA A 236 4.67 -2.20 -18.41
C ALA A 236 5.90 -1.38 -17.99
N GLU A 237 5.74 -0.40 -17.10
CA GLU A 237 6.86 0.43 -16.61
C GLU A 237 7.69 -0.30 -15.56
N LEU A 238 7.01 -1.07 -14.71
CA LEU A 238 7.64 -1.92 -13.70
C LEU A 238 8.04 -3.30 -14.23
N ASP A 239 7.58 -3.66 -15.43
CA ASP A 239 7.67 -5.02 -15.99
C ASP A 239 7.20 -6.09 -14.99
N ALA A 240 6.06 -5.83 -14.33
CA ALA A 240 5.57 -6.64 -13.23
C ALA A 240 4.03 -6.75 -13.26
N THR A 241 3.53 -7.89 -12.78
CA THR A 241 2.10 -8.07 -12.50
C THR A 241 1.79 -7.63 -11.09
N LEU A 242 0.87 -6.70 -10.97
CA LEU A 242 0.36 -6.14 -9.73
C LEU A 242 -0.97 -6.79 -9.37
N TYR A 243 -1.27 -6.86 -8.07
CA TYR A 243 -2.48 -7.49 -7.55
C TYR A 243 -3.27 -6.51 -6.71
N TYR A 244 -4.55 -6.39 -7.00
CA TYR A 244 -5.45 -5.43 -6.35
C TYR A 244 -6.65 -6.11 -5.72
N LEU A 245 -7.00 -5.69 -4.50
CA LEU A 245 -8.29 -5.99 -3.90
C LEU A 245 -9.24 -4.82 -4.18
N GLU A 246 -10.25 -5.09 -5.00
CA GLU A 246 -11.20 -4.08 -5.49
C GLU A 246 -12.04 -3.42 -4.39
N PRO A 247 -12.54 -2.20 -4.63
CA PRO A 247 -13.51 -1.54 -3.76
C PRO A 247 -14.70 -2.45 -3.42
N GLY A 248 -15.03 -2.55 -2.13
CA GLY A 248 -16.13 -3.39 -1.63
C GLY A 248 -15.82 -4.89 -1.55
N ALA A 249 -14.68 -5.35 -2.09
CA ALA A 249 -14.28 -6.75 -2.06
C ALA A 249 -13.77 -7.18 -0.68
N ARG A 250 -13.69 -8.50 -0.50
CA ARG A 250 -13.18 -9.16 0.71
C ARG A 250 -12.11 -10.17 0.34
N GLY A 251 -11.06 -10.22 1.14
CA GLY A 251 -9.99 -11.20 1.04
C GLY A 251 -9.92 -12.04 2.30
N GLU A 252 -9.86 -13.36 2.14
CA GLU A 252 -9.54 -14.26 3.25
C GLU A 252 -8.03 -14.44 3.34
N VAL A 253 -7.47 -14.18 4.51
CA VAL A 253 -6.03 -14.27 4.74
C VAL A 253 -5.80 -15.36 5.76
N TRP A 254 -4.96 -16.32 5.41
CA TRP A 254 -4.47 -17.34 6.31
C TRP A 254 -3.00 -17.58 6.04
N GLY A 255 -2.33 -18.17 7.02
CA GLY A 255 -0.92 -18.46 6.95
C GLY A 255 -0.49 -19.10 8.25
N SER A 256 0.79 -19.41 8.35
CA SER A 256 1.30 -20.07 9.54
C SER A 256 2.75 -19.71 9.83
N HIS A 257 3.11 -19.87 11.09
CA HIS A 257 4.48 -19.86 11.59
C HIS A 257 4.63 -20.90 12.70
N PRO A 258 5.82 -21.48 12.92
CA PRO A 258 6.04 -22.45 13.98
C PRO A 258 5.96 -21.79 15.35
N HIS A 259 5.43 -22.54 16.31
CA HIS A 259 5.45 -22.15 17.72
C HIS A 259 6.86 -22.21 18.30
N ASP A 260 7.22 -21.20 19.10
CA ASP A 260 8.54 -21.13 19.70
C ASP A 260 8.78 -22.24 20.76
N GLN A 261 10.05 -22.47 21.07
CA GLN A 261 10.48 -23.38 22.15
C GLN A 261 10.51 -22.70 23.53
N PHE A 262 10.08 -21.45 23.63
CA PHE A 262 10.21 -20.57 24.80
C PHE A 262 8.90 -20.42 25.59
N GLY A 263 8.07 -21.46 25.66
CA GLY A 263 7.24 -21.78 26.85
C GLY A 263 6.37 -20.66 27.46
N GLY A 264 5.98 -19.66 26.69
CA GLY A 264 5.13 -18.55 27.12
C GLY A 264 3.90 -18.49 26.22
N GLY A 265 2.73 -18.24 26.82
CA GLY A 265 1.47 -18.08 26.10
C GLY A 265 1.47 -16.80 25.26
N ALA A 266 2.24 -16.77 24.17
CA ALA A 266 2.29 -15.64 23.25
C ALA A 266 0.93 -15.50 22.57
N GLN A 267 0.26 -14.40 22.84
CA GLN A 267 -0.96 -14.02 22.12
C GLN A 267 -0.53 -13.33 20.82
N PRO A 268 -0.76 -13.93 19.64
CA PRO A 268 -0.41 -13.28 18.38
C PRO A 268 -1.26 -12.01 18.19
N THR A 269 -0.61 -10.90 17.90
CA THR A 269 -1.27 -9.64 17.54
C THR A 269 -1.32 -9.52 16.04
N THR A 270 -2.48 -9.15 15.49
CA THR A 270 -2.66 -8.89 14.06
C THR A 270 -2.69 -7.39 13.81
N LEU A 271 -2.00 -6.96 12.77
CA LEU A 271 -2.11 -5.59 12.24
C LEU A 271 -2.40 -5.64 10.76
N LEU A 272 -3.29 -4.76 10.33
CA LEU A 272 -3.44 -4.39 8.94
C LEU A 272 -2.63 -3.11 8.72
N GLY A 273 -1.52 -3.23 8.00
CA GLY A 273 -0.64 -2.09 7.71
C GLY A 273 -0.91 -1.54 6.32
N GLY A 274 -1.19 -0.24 6.25
CA GLY A 274 -1.00 0.55 5.04
C GLY A 274 0.48 0.91 4.83
N PRO A 275 0.84 1.53 3.70
CA PRO A 275 2.24 1.80 3.38
C PRO A 275 2.93 2.61 4.47
N TYR A 276 4.16 2.21 4.80
CA TYR A 276 5.09 3.11 5.47
C TYR A 276 5.35 4.31 4.54
N PRO A 277 5.41 5.55 5.07
CA PRO A 277 5.92 6.70 4.32
C PRO A 277 7.40 6.52 3.93
#